data_AF-A0A0V1PS86-F1
#
_entry.id   AF-A0A0V1PS86-F1
#
_cell.length_a   1.000
_cell.length_b   1.000
_cell.length_c   1.000
_cell.angle_alpha   90.00
_cell.angle_beta   90.00
_cell.angle_gamma   90.00
#
_symmetry.space_group_name_H-M   'P 1'
#
loop_
_entity.id
_entity.type
_entity.pdbx_description
1 polymer ?
#
loop_
_entity_poly.entity_id
_entity_poly.type
_entity_poly.pdbx_seq_one_letter_code
_entity_poly.pdbx_strand_id
1 'polypeptide(L)'
;MKFGTLSFLALTVASVANAVPVTRGDFKDIHFGVEASNSGSKFDCDPIKKVDSHPHVFSVGGNEGSDLYLTLREDGSLVDQTGRGIYIDPSTGEFGNVDPWGEQTPSCGFEIKDNILIYQGTNDWKACPSGPDKYSLARNDCTGGTDIDLKVLDPHCD
;
A
#
# COMPACT_ATOMS: atom_id res chain seq x y z
N MET A 1 -62.13 26.10 10.71
CA MET A 1 -61.07 25.47 11.53
C MET A 1 -61.20 23.96 11.41
N LYS A 2 -60.06 23.26 11.32
CA LYS A 2 -59.82 21.80 11.25
C LYS A 2 -59.98 21.11 9.87
N PHE A 3 -58.88 21.11 9.11
CA PHE A 3 -58.56 20.03 8.18
C PHE A 3 -57.64 19.03 8.91
N GLY A 4 -58.06 17.77 8.95
CA GLY A 4 -57.36 16.69 9.65
C GLY A 4 -56.55 15.81 8.69
N THR A 5 -55.27 15.69 9.03
CA THR A 5 -54.40 14.50 8.92
C THR A 5 -54.03 14.00 7.53
N LEU A 6 -52.82 14.39 7.08
CA LEU A 6 -52.03 13.65 6.09
C LEU A 6 -51.59 12.30 6.66
N SER A 7 -51.80 11.23 5.91
CA SER A 7 -51.19 9.91 6.15
C SER A 7 -50.07 9.70 5.13
N PHE A 8 -48.82 9.83 5.57
CA PHE A 8 -47.65 9.33 4.86
C PHE A 8 -47.28 8.00 5.50
N LEU A 9 -47.55 6.88 4.82
CA LEU A 9 -46.83 5.63 5.09
C LEU A 9 -45.74 5.50 4.03
N ALA A 10 -44.51 5.84 4.42
CA ALA A 10 -43.32 5.45 3.68
C ALA A 10 -43.02 3.98 3.99
N LEU A 11 -43.13 3.12 2.99
CA LEU A 11 -42.73 1.72 3.07
C LEU A 11 -41.22 1.64 2.76
N THR A 12 -40.37 1.70 3.77
CA THR A 12 -38.94 1.39 3.62
C THR A 12 -38.74 -0.11 3.65
N VAL A 13 -38.50 -0.70 2.48
CA VAL A 13 -38.04 -2.09 2.37
C VAL A 13 -36.55 -2.09 2.71
N ALA A 14 -36.20 -2.52 3.92
CA ALA A 14 -34.82 -2.82 4.28
C ALA A 14 -34.40 -4.10 3.55
N SER A 15 -33.67 -3.97 2.44
CA SER A 15 -32.94 -5.10 1.87
C SER A 15 -31.71 -5.33 2.75
N VAL A 16 -31.84 -6.23 3.73
CA VAL A 16 -30.68 -6.80 4.41
C VAL A 16 -29.98 -7.70 3.40
N ALA A 17 -28.97 -7.15 2.72
CA ALA A 17 -27.99 -7.96 2.05
C ALA A 17 -27.43 -8.93 3.10
N ASN A 18 -27.62 -10.22 2.88
CA ASN A 18 -27.01 -11.29 3.65
C ASN A 18 -25.48 -11.19 3.49
N ALA A 19 -24.85 -10.29 4.24
CA ALA A 19 -23.43 -10.40 4.52
C ALA A 19 -23.29 -11.63 5.41
N VAL A 20 -22.88 -12.74 4.81
CA VAL A 20 -22.43 -13.91 5.55
C VAL A 20 -21.25 -13.42 6.41
N PRO A 21 -21.34 -13.44 7.75
CA PRO A 21 -20.19 -13.14 8.58
C PRO A 21 -19.17 -14.26 8.31
N VAL A 22 -18.15 -13.95 7.52
CA VAL A 22 -16.97 -14.81 7.38
C VAL A 22 -16.36 -14.87 8.78
N THR A 23 -16.37 -16.06 9.36
CA THR A 23 -15.75 -16.30 10.66
C THR A 23 -14.25 -16.02 10.50
N ARG A 24 -13.75 -15.13 11.37
CA ARG A 24 -12.36 -14.67 11.48
C ARG A 24 -11.46 -15.86 11.85
N GLY A 25 -11.14 -16.67 10.85
CA GLY A 25 -10.28 -17.84 10.97
C GLY A 25 -8.88 -17.48 10.46
N ASP A 26 -7.95 -17.33 11.42
CA ASP A 26 -6.50 -17.47 11.28
C ASP A 26 -5.79 -16.83 10.08
N PHE A 27 -6.22 -15.65 9.62
CA PHE A 27 -5.32 -14.84 8.79
C PHE A 27 -4.19 -14.33 9.67
N LYS A 28 -3.00 -14.92 9.49
CA LYS A 28 -1.79 -14.47 10.18
C LYS A 28 -1.20 -13.32 9.38
N ASP A 29 -1.04 -12.18 10.04
CA ASP A 29 -0.27 -11.05 9.51
C ASP A 29 1.08 -11.54 8.97
N ILE A 30 1.43 -11.15 7.75
CA ILE A 30 2.67 -11.56 7.08
C ILE A 30 3.67 -10.42 7.22
N HIS A 31 4.76 -10.67 7.93
CA HIS A 31 5.86 -9.71 8.11
C HIS A 31 6.98 -10.00 7.11
N PHE A 32 7.49 -8.97 6.43
CA PHE A 32 8.52 -9.14 5.41
C PHE A 32 9.36 -7.89 5.18
N GLY A 33 10.60 -8.09 4.72
CA GLY A 33 11.39 -7.04 4.09
C GLY A 33 11.02 -6.92 2.61
N VAL A 34 11.37 -5.81 1.97
CA VAL A 34 11.10 -5.63 0.54
C VAL A 34 12.28 -4.96 -0.16
N GLU A 35 12.62 -5.50 -1.33
CA GLU A 35 13.64 -4.96 -2.23
C GLU A 35 13.07 -4.75 -3.63
N ALA A 36 13.69 -3.85 -4.38
CA ALA A 36 13.49 -3.71 -5.80
C ALA A 36 14.22 -4.82 -6.55
N SER A 37 13.62 -5.24 -7.66
CA SER A 37 14.21 -6.20 -8.59
C SER A 37 13.97 -5.75 -10.02
N ASN A 38 15.07 -5.56 -10.74
CA ASN A 38 15.07 -5.44 -12.19
C ASN A 38 16.44 -5.90 -12.67
N SER A 39 16.52 -7.19 -13.00
CA SER A 39 17.74 -7.88 -13.41
C SER A 39 18.50 -7.12 -14.50
N GLY A 40 19.76 -6.79 -14.22
CA GLY A 40 20.65 -6.08 -15.15
C GLY A 40 20.50 -4.55 -15.12
N SER A 41 19.60 -4.02 -14.30
CA SER A 41 19.58 -2.60 -13.93
C SER A 41 20.37 -2.36 -12.63
N LYS A 42 20.55 -1.09 -12.27
CA LYS A 42 21.13 -0.72 -10.98
C LYS A 42 20.21 -0.95 -9.79
N PHE A 43 18.91 -1.19 -10.04
CA PHE A 43 17.89 -1.36 -9.00
C PHE A 43 17.71 -2.83 -8.60
N ASP A 44 18.49 -3.74 -9.18
CA ASP A 44 18.41 -5.15 -8.80
C ASP A 44 18.98 -5.35 -7.40
N CYS A 45 18.18 -5.95 -6.52
CA CYS A 45 18.47 -6.13 -5.09
C CYS A 45 18.67 -4.80 -4.34
N ASP A 46 18.14 -3.69 -4.85
CA ASP A 46 18.16 -2.42 -4.12
C ASP A 46 17.11 -2.45 -3.00
N PRO A 47 17.46 -2.17 -1.74
CA PRO A 47 16.50 -2.12 -0.65
C PRO A 47 15.48 -0.99 -0.87
N ILE A 48 14.23 -1.20 -0.45
CA ILE A 48 13.29 -0.10 -0.29
C ILE A 48 13.54 0.56 1.07
N LYS A 49 13.71 1.89 1.08
CA LYS A 49 14.07 2.64 2.28
C LYS A 49 12.94 3.51 2.77
N LYS A 50 12.74 3.52 4.09
CA LYS A 50 12.00 4.55 4.81
C LYS A 50 12.97 5.67 5.20
N VAL A 51 12.67 6.90 4.77
CA VAL A 51 13.53 8.07 5.00
C VAL A 51 12.73 9.16 5.70
N ASP A 52 13.26 9.66 6.81
CA ASP A 52 12.55 10.62 7.67
C ASP A 52 12.36 12.00 7.02
N SER A 53 13.25 12.38 6.10
CA SER A 53 13.19 13.67 5.40
C SER A 53 12.07 13.75 4.35
N HIS A 54 11.50 12.61 3.94
CA HIS A 54 10.38 12.53 2.99
C HIS A 54 9.43 11.37 3.36
N PRO A 55 8.68 11.48 4.48
CA PRO A 55 7.93 10.37 5.06
C PRO A 55 6.71 9.92 4.23
N HIS A 56 6.33 10.68 3.20
CA HIS A 56 5.18 10.42 2.35
C HIS A 56 5.50 9.46 1.19
N VAL A 57 6.78 9.17 0.95
CA VAL A 57 7.22 8.31 -0.16
C VAL A 57 8.47 7.53 0.24
N PHE A 58 8.48 6.22 -0.06
CA PHE A 58 9.65 5.39 0.15
C PHE A 58 10.66 5.56 -0.97
N SER A 59 11.94 5.37 -0.64
CA SER A 59 13.03 5.42 -1.62
C SER A 59 13.36 4.04 -2.16
N VAL A 60 13.81 4.00 -3.41
CA VAL A 60 14.44 2.82 -4.02
C VAL A 60 15.96 2.99 -3.91
N GLY A 61 16.60 2.16 -3.09
CA GLY A 61 18.04 2.20 -2.85
C GLY A 61 18.52 3.40 -2.01
N GLY A 62 19.81 3.72 -2.13
CA GLY A 62 20.46 4.82 -1.43
C GLY A 62 20.92 4.50 0.01
N ASN A 63 21.67 5.43 0.60
CA ASN A 63 22.28 5.27 1.93
C ASN A 63 21.53 5.98 3.06
N GLU A 64 20.49 6.75 2.73
CA GLU A 64 19.67 7.46 3.71
C GLU A 64 18.56 6.55 4.24
N GLY A 65 18.15 6.76 5.49
CA GLY A 65 17.02 6.05 6.09
C GLY A 65 17.33 4.61 6.51
N SER A 66 16.27 3.86 6.77
CA SER A 66 16.31 2.44 7.17
C SER A 66 15.61 1.58 6.14
N ASP A 67 15.98 0.30 6.06
CA ASP A 67 15.26 -0.68 5.24
C ASP A 67 13.80 -0.77 5.68
N LEU A 68 12.90 -0.89 4.70
CA LEU A 68 11.47 -0.97 4.91
C LEU A 68 11.09 -2.41 5.24
N TYR A 69 10.38 -2.57 6.35
CA TYR A 69 9.68 -3.81 6.68
C TYR A 69 8.19 -3.52 6.70
N LEU A 70 7.44 -4.46 6.14
CA LEU A 70 6.01 -4.34 5.98
C LEU A 70 5.30 -5.49 6.68
N THR A 71 4.08 -5.22 7.08
CA THR A 71 3.12 -6.22 7.55
C THR A 71 1.89 -6.17 6.66
N LEU A 72 1.61 -7.26 5.94
CA LEU A 72 0.36 -7.45 5.21
C LEU A 72 -0.71 -7.98 6.16
N ARG A 73 -1.79 -7.21 6.29
CA ARG A 73 -2.96 -7.52 7.12
C ARG A 73 -4.02 -8.29 6.35
N GLU A 74 -4.93 -8.91 7.10
CA GLU A 74 -6.08 -9.67 6.58
C GLU A 74 -6.96 -8.87 5.60
N ASP A 75 -7.10 -7.57 5.81
CA ASP A 75 -7.90 -6.68 4.97
C ASP A 75 -7.19 -6.24 3.68
N GLY A 76 -6.00 -6.79 3.41
CA GLY A 76 -5.16 -6.43 2.27
C GLY A 76 -4.55 -5.05 2.39
N SER A 77 -4.50 -4.46 3.59
CA SER A 77 -3.73 -3.25 3.87
C SER A 77 -2.31 -3.58 4.33
N LEU A 78 -1.41 -2.60 4.20
CA LEU A 78 -0.04 -2.70 4.71
C LEU A 78 0.18 -1.71 5.85
N VAL A 79 1.04 -2.11 6.80
CA VAL A 79 1.70 -1.19 7.74
C VAL A 79 3.20 -1.38 7.73
N ASP A 80 3.93 -0.32 8.06
CA ASP A 80 5.38 -0.39 8.22
C ASP A 80 5.81 -0.97 9.58
N GLN A 81 7.13 -1.03 9.81
CA GLN A 81 7.73 -1.48 11.07
C GLN A 81 7.34 -0.68 12.32
N THR A 82 6.72 0.50 12.19
CA THR A 82 6.21 1.28 13.33
C THR A 82 4.69 1.18 13.48
N GLY A 83 4.05 0.36 12.65
CA GLY A 83 2.60 0.17 12.63
C GLY A 83 1.84 1.26 11.89
N ARG A 84 2.51 2.14 11.15
CA ARG A 84 1.88 3.21 10.37
C ARG A 84 1.41 2.67 9.03
N GLY A 85 0.17 3.01 8.69
CA GLY A 85 -0.48 2.66 7.41
C GLY A 85 0.33 3.06 6.19
N ILE A 86 0.23 2.25 5.14
CA ILE A 86 0.76 2.56 3.82
C ILE A 86 -0.35 3.10 2.92
N TYR A 87 -0.02 4.12 2.13
CA TYR A 87 -0.91 4.80 1.20
C TYR A 87 -0.26 4.86 -0.19
N ILE A 88 -1.06 4.62 -1.22
CA ILE A 88 -0.74 4.95 -2.60
C ILE A 88 -1.48 6.24 -2.93
N ASP A 89 -0.76 7.31 -3.18
CA ASP A 89 -1.36 8.57 -3.59
C ASP A 89 -2.01 8.42 -4.99
N PRO A 90 -3.32 8.66 -5.14
CA PRO A 90 -4.01 8.46 -6.41
C PRO A 90 -3.65 9.52 -7.47
N SER A 91 -3.05 10.64 -7.07
CA SER A 91 -2.63 11.73 -7.95
C SER A 91 -1.17 11.60 -8.38
N THR A 92 -0.27 11.17 -7.49
CA THR A 92 1.16 11.04 -7.77
C THR A 92 1.64 9.61 -7.94
N GLY A 93 0.81 8.61 -7.62
CA GLY A 93 1.20 7.19 -7.63
C GLY A 93 2.24 6.82 -6.58
N GLU A 94 2.69 7.76 -5.75
CA GLU A 94 3.75 7.53 -4.75
C GLU A 94 3.28 6.55 -3.69
N PHE A 95 4.21 5.66 -3.31
CA PHE A 95 3.98 4.64 -2.30
C PHE A 95 4.78 4.98 -1.04
N GLY A 96 4.07 5.23 0.05
CA GLY A 96 4.68 5.64 1.31
C GLY A 96 3.70 5.55 2.47
N ASN A 97 4.03 6.15 3.60
CA ASN A 97 3.12 6.14 4.74
C ASN A 97 1.95 7.11 4.57
N VAL A 98 0.80 6.76 5.13
CA VAL A 98 -0.31 7.70 5.36
C VAL A 98 0.21 8.96 6.03
N ASP A 99 -0.23 10.13 5.62
CA ASP A 99 0.10 11.42 6.24
C ASP A 99 -0.04 11.38 7.80
N PRO A 100 0.89 11.99 8.57
CA PRO A 100 0.90 11.84 10.02
C PRO A 100 -0.27 12.55 10.73
N TRP A 101 -1.00 13.42 10.04
CA TRP A 101 -2.17 14.13 10.56
C TRP A 101 -3.45 13.28 10.51
N GLY A 102 -3.39 12.06 9.98
CA GLY A 102 -4.44 11.04 10.11
C GLY A 102 -5.65 11.23 9.18
N GLU A 103 -5.53 12.09 8.17
CA GLU A 103 -6.59 12.33 7.19
C GLU A 103 -6.68 11.23 6.12
N GLN A 104 -5.57 10.51 5.90
CA GLN A 104 -5.47 9.46 4.89
C GLN A 104 -5.74 8.07 5.48
N THR A 105 -6.63 7.32 4.82
CA THR A 105 -6.85 5.91 5.13
C THR A 105 -5.80 5.06 4.41
N PRO A 106 -5.24 4.01 5.03
CA PRO A 106 -4.33 3.10 4.34
C PRO A 106 -4.98 2.50 3.09
N SER A 107 -4.18 2.31 2.04
CA SER A 107 -4.64 1.63 0.83
C SER A 107 -4.86 0.14 1.12
N CYS A 108 -5.91 -0.44 0.53
CA CYS A 108 -6.22 -1.87 0.59
C CYS A 108 -6.14 -2.50 -0.81
N GLY A 109 -5.94 -3.82 -0.85
CA GLY A 109 -5.80 -4.59 -2.08
C GLY A 109 -4.36 -5.01 -2.39
N PHE A 110 -3.48 -4.98 -1.37
CA PHE A 110 -2.16 -5.58 -1.45
C PHE A 110 -2.25 -7.09 -1.33
N GLU A 111 -1.45 -7.78 -2.13
CA GLU A 111 -1.32 -9.24 -2.10
C GLU A 111 0.14 -9.61 -2.35
N ILE A 112 0.57 -10.78 -1.85
CA ILE A 112 1.86 -11.37 -2.20
C ILE A 112 1.59 -12.52 -3.16
N LYS A 113 2.16 -12.45 -4.35
CA LYS A 113 2.03 -13.51 -5.37
C LYS A 113 3.41 -13.81 -5.95
N ASP A 114 3.80 -15.08 -5.93
CA ASP A 114 5.09 -15.54 -6.44
C ASP A 114 6.29 -14.74 -5.85
N ASN A 115 6.22 -14.43 -4.55
CA ASN A 115 7.18 -13.60 -3.80
C ASN A 115 7.28 -12.13 -4.28
N ILE A 116 6.29 -11.64 -5.02
CA ILE A 116 6.20 -10.24 -5.43
C ILE A 116 5.01 -9.59 -4.72
N LEU A 117 5.22 -8.40 -4.15
CA LEU A 117 4.16 -7.57 -3.63
C LEU A 117 3.41 -6.92 -4.82
N ILE A 118 2.13 -7.24 -4.95
CA ILE A 118 1.25 -6.68 -5.99
C ILE A 118 0.15 -5.84 -5.34
N TYR A 119 -0.45 -4.95 -6.13
CA TYR A 119 -1.59 -4.14 -5.69
C TYR A 119 -2.71 -4.21 -6.72
N GLN A 120 -3.92 -4.54 -6.26
CA GLN A 120 -5.12 -4.68 -7.09
C GLN A 120 -4.90 -5.60 -8.31
N GLY A 121 -4.12 -6.67 -8.11
CA GLY A 121 -3.83 -7.66 -9.15
C GLY A 121 -2.74 -7.27 -10.16
N THR A 122 -2.10 -6.11 -10.03
CA THR A 122 -1.03 -5.66 -10.94
C THR A 122 0.31 -5.49 -10.25
N ASN A 123 1.37 -5.61 -11.06
CA ASN A 123 2.76 -5.40 -10.70
C ASN A 123 3.34 -4.32 -11.64
N ASP A 124 3.15 -3.08 -11.28
CA ASP A 124 3.42 -1.88 -12.09
C ASP A 124 4.25 -0.85 -11.29
N TRP A 125 5.12 -1.34 -10.41
CA TRP A 125 6.00 -0.50 -9.61
C TRP A 125 7.13 0.10 -10.44
N LYS A 126 7.55 1.31 -10.05
CA LYS A 126 8.63 2.04 -10.70
C LYS A 126 9.55 2.70 -9.70
N ALA A 127 10.84 2.70 -10.04
CA ALA A 127 11.84 3.59 -9.48
C ALA A 127 11.83 4.90 -10.27
N CYS A 128 11.23 5.95 -9.70
CA CYS A 128 11.08 7.25 -10.33
C CYS A 128 12.17 8.23 -9.89
N PRO A 129 12.93 8.85 -10.81
CA PRO A 129 13.94 9.85 -10.45
C PRO A 129 13.33 11.00 -9.64
N SER A 130 13.89 11.29 -8.47
CA SER A 130 13.48 12.38 -7.58
C SER A 130 14.63 13.33 -7.20
N GLY A 131 15.82 13.08 -7.75
CA GLY A 131 17.01 13.92 -7.62
C GLY A 131 18.25 13.23 -8.21
N PRO A 132 19.43 13.86 -8.15
CA PRO A 132 20.68 13.22 -8.56
C PRO A 132 20.90 11.91 -7.80
N ASP A 133 20.85 10.79 -8.50
CA ASP A 133 20.93 9.43 -7.96
C ASP A 133 19.94 9.13 -6.82
N LYS A 134 18.78 9.78 -6.81
CA LYS A 134 17.68 9.53 -5.87
C LYS A 134 16.43 9.08 -6.60
N TYR A 135 15.75 8.08 -6.05
CA TYR A 135 14.59 7.45 -6.66
C TYR A 135 13.48 7.24 -5.63
N SER A 136 12.27 7.66 -5.99
CA SER A 136 11.04 7.43 -5.25
C SER A 136 10.33 6.19 -5.78
N LEU A 137 9.71 5.42 -4.89
CA LEU A 137 8.88 4.28 -5.26
C LEU A 137 7.45 4.76 -5.60
N ALA A 138 6.98 4.41 -6.80
CA ALA A 138 5.65 4.80 -7.28
C ALA A 138 5.02 3.74 -8.19
N ARG A 139 3.73 3.90 -8.49
CA ARG A 139 2.94 3.06 -9.43
C ARG A 139 2.44 3.81 -10.68
N ASN A 140 2.83 5.05 -10.87
CA ASN A 140 2.50 5.84 -12.06
C ASN A 140 3.70 5.95 -12.99
N ASP A 141 3.44 6.28 -14.26
CA ASP A 141 4.49 6.63 -15.19
C ASP A 141 5.16 7.96 -14.81
N CYS A 142 6.48 7.98 -14.83
CA CYS A 142 7.32 9.15 -14.57
C CYS A 142 8.42 9.23 -15.62
N THR A 143 8.86 10.45 -15.96
CA THR A 143 9.93 10.64 -16.95
C THR A 143 11.24 10.06 -16.43
N GLY A 144 11.80 9.09 -17.15
CA GLY A 144 13.02 8.38 -16.75
C GLY A 144 12.80 7.32 -15.68
N GLY A 145 11.55 6.95 -15.40
CA GLY A 145 11.20 5.84 -14.53
C GLY A 145 11.69 4.50 -15.06
N THR A 146 12.07 3.61 -14.16
CA THR A 146 12.42 2.22 -14.48
C THR A 146 11.44 1.29 -13.79
N ASP A 147 10.85 0.37 -14.54
CA ASP A 147 9.96 -0.66 -13.98
C ASP A 147 10.75 -1.54 -13.01
N ILE A 148 10.17 -1.91 -11.88
CA ILE A 148 10.78 -2.81 -10.90
C ILE A 148 9.71 -3.76 -10.36
N ASP A 149 10.14 -4.93 -9.93
CA ASP A 149 9.32 -5.79 -9.07
C ASP A 149 9.64 -5.46 -7.61
N LEU A 150 8.65 -5.54 -6.73
CA LEU A 150 8.87 -5.50 -5.29
C LEU A 150 8.96 -6.92 -4.75
N LYS A 151 10.18 -7.44 -4.63
CA LYS A 151 10.44 -8.77 -4.07
C LYS A 151 10.26 -8.77 -2.56
N VAL A 152 9.50 -9.75 -2.08
CA VAL A 152 9.27 -10.03 -0.67
C VAL A 152 10.43 -10.86 -0.13
N LEU A 153 11.09 -10.34 0.90
CA LEU A 153 12.16 -11.01 1.62
C LEU A 153 11.58 -11.60 2.90
N ASP A 154 11.67 -12.92 3.05
CA ASP A 154 11.25 -13.62 4.26
C ASP A 154 12.21 -13.26 5.41
N PRO A 155 11.73 -12.75 6.56
CA PRO A 155 12.58 -12.45 7.71
C PRO A 155 13.10 -13.72 8.42
N HIS A 156 12.82 -14.92 7.91
CA HIS A 156 13.22 -16.20 8.52
C HIS A 156 14.37 -16.93 7.80
N CYS A 157 15.10 -16.27 6.91
CA CYS A 157 16.28 -16.83 6.25
C CYS A 157 17.53 -15.97 6.44
N ASP A 158 18.05 -15.94 7.68
CA ASP A 158 19.47 -15.68 7.99
C ASP A 158 19.99 -16.78 8.93
#